data_AF-A0A838RZW4-F1
#
_entry.id   AF-A0A838RZW4-F1
#
_cell.length_a   1.000
_cell.length_b   1.000
_cell.length_c   1.000
_cell.angle_alpha   90.00
_cell.angle_beta   90.00
_cell.angle_gamma   90.00
#
_symmetry.space_group_name_H-M   'P 1'
#
loop_
_entity.id
_entity.type
_entity.pdbx_description
1 polymer ?
#
loop_
_entity_poly.entity_id
_entity_poly.type
_entity_poly.pdbx_seq_one_letter_code
_entity_poly.pdbx_strand_id
1 'polypeptide(L)'
;TGRHNLKFGGEIRRIHVNVGEGEPTTISYSNLNNFRDNRVESFSIAPFPVRGGRRWYTFGYAQDDVKWRPNLTVNLGLRYEYYSVVNEVKDRARVFALECGGFCPAGTPFYEPDRNNFAPRVGFAWSPKRFNDQTVIRGGYGGYCQLNQFSTKKATRYGPATLISSICRTQKRQNLFNLTVPLFIATIKTNLSLWLMI
;
A
#
# COMPACT_ATOMS: atom_id res chain seq x y z
N THR A 1 32.72 10.95 18.90
CA THR A 1 32.04 10.20 17.82
C THR A 1 30.66 9.76 18.31
N GLY A 2 29.61 10.14 17.60
CA GLY A 2 28.22 10.15 18.09
C GLY A 2 27.60 8.76 18.27
N ARG A 3 26.76 8.61 19.30
CA ARG A 3 25.99 7.38 19.58
C ARG A 3 24.79 7.18 18.64
N HIS A 4 24.44 8.20 17.85
CA HIS A 4 23.25 8.25 17.01
C HIS A 4 23.62 8.23 15.54
N ASN A 5 22.78 7.59 14.73
CA ASN A 5 22.86 7.62 13.28
C ASN A 5 21.46 7.90 12.74
N LEU A 6 21.25 9.16 12.36
CA LEU A 6 19.97 9.69 11.91
C LEU A 6 19.84 9.55 10.40
N LYS A 7 18.68 9.07 9.95
CA LYS A 7 18.30 8.95 8.54
C LYS A 7 16.93 9.57 8.35
N PHE A 8 16.80 10.41 7.34
CA PHE A 8 15.53 11.03 6.98
C PHE A 8 15.39 11.05 5.46
N GLY A 9 14.16 11.13 5.00
CA GLY A 9 13.87 11.21 3.58
C GLY A 9 12.37 11.33 3.34
N GLY A 10 12.01 11.61 2.10
CA GLY A 10 10.62 11.74 1.70
C GLY A 10 10.47 11.72 0.19
N GLU A 11 9.23 11.61 -0.24
CA GLU A 11 8.84 11.65 -1.65
C GLU A 11 7.53 12.41 -1.78
N ILE A 12 7.44 13.22 -2.83
CA ILE A 12 6.20 13.82 -3.29
C ILE A 12 6.01 13.36 -4.73
N ARG A 13 4.87 12.73 -5.02
CA ARG A 13 4.57 12.17 -6.32
C ARG A 13 3.18 12.57 -6.78
N ARG A 14 3.09 13.05 -8.01
CA ARG A 14 1.83 13.34 -8.68
C ARG A 14 1.36 12.11 -9.46
N ILE A 15 0.21 11.57 -9.08
CA ILE A 15 -0.38 10.40 -9.71
C ILE A 15 -1.44 10.82 -10.73
N HIS A 16 -1.28 10.32 -11.95
CA HIS A 16 -2.21 10.49 -13.06
C HIS A 16 -2.76 9.13 -13.44
N VAL A 17 -4.08 8.97 -13.34
CA VAL A 17 -4.75 7.74 -13.76
C VAL A 17 -5.79 8.12 -14.79
N ASN A 18 -5.69 7.56 -15.99
CA ASN A 18 -6.70 7.71 -17.03
C ASN A 18 -7.31 6.32 -17.26
N VAL A 19 -8.60 6.17 -16.98
CA VAL A 19 -9.32 4.90 -17.12
C VAL A 19 -10.43 5.09 -18.14
N GLY A 20 -10.32 4.39 -19.28
CA GLY A 20 -11.45 4.18 -20.19
C GLY A 20 -12.24 2.98 -19.72
N GLU A 21 -13.53 3.16 -19.49
CA GLU A 21 -14.47 2.05 -19.33
C GLU A 21 -15.62 2.25 -20.30
N GLY A 22 -16.06 1.17 -20.92
CA GLY A 22 -17.15 1.11 -21.87
C GLY A 22 -17.61 -0.33 -21.98
N GLU A 23 -18.77 -0.54 -22.59
CA GLU A 23 -19.33 -1.87 -22.78
C GLU A 23 -18.42 -2.69 -23.71
N PRO A 24 -18.29 -4.01 -23.47
CA PRO A 24 -17.51 -4.86 -24.35
C PRO A 24 -18.08 -4.79 -25.78
N THR A 25 -17.19 -4.68 -26.76
CA THR A 25 -17.56 -4.81 -28.17
C THR A 25 -18.32 -6.11 -28.35
N THR A 26 -19.59 -6.01 -28.73
CA THR A 26 -20.45 -7.18 -28.87
C THR A 26 -20.50 -7.54 -30.35
N ILE A 27 -20.08 -8.77 -30.65
CA ILE A 27 -20.20 -9.38 -31.97
C ILE A 27 -21.26 -10.47 -31.86
N SER A 28 -22.34 -10.33 -32.62
CA SER A 28 -23.44 -11.28 -32.59
C SER A 28 -23.47 -12.07 -33.90
N TYR A 29 -23.69 -13.38 -33.73
CA TYR A 29 -23.91 -14.32 -34.82
C TYR A 29 -25.30 -14.94 -34.62
N SER A 30 -26.10 -15.00 -35.68
CA SER A 30 -27.45 -15.54 -35.60
C SER A 30 -27.51 -17.04 -35.33
N ASN A 31 -26.43 -17.79 -35.61
CA ASN A 31 -26.33 -19.23 -35.36
C ASN A 31 -24.87 -19.73 -35.43
N LEU A 32 -24.67 -21.00 -35.05
CA LEU A 32 -23.35 -21.65 -35.05
C LEU A 32 -22.71 -21.78 -36.44
N ASN A 33 -23.52 -21.96 -37.50
CA ASN A 33 -22.99 -22.05 -38.88
C ASN A 33 -22.41 -20.70 -39.34
N ASN A 34 -23.10 -19.60 -39.03
CA ASN A 34 -22.62 -18.25 -39.29
C ASN A 34 -21.38 -17.91 -38.45
N PHE A 35 -21.28 -18.41 -37.22
CA PHE A 35 -20.03 -18.31 -36.45
C PHE A 35 -18.88 -19.10 -37.11
N ARG A 36 -19.12 -20.35 -37.51
CA ARG A 36 -18.12 -21.22 -38.18
C ARG A 36 -17.61 -20.61 -39.47
N ASP A 37 -18.50 -20.01 -40.25
CA ASP A 37 -18.19 -19.41 -41.55
C ASP A 37 -17.81 -17.90 -41.44
N ASN A 38 -17.65 -17.40 -40.21
CA ASN A 38 -17.33 -15.99 -39.88
C ASN A 38 -18.25 -14.94 -40.54
N ARG A 39 -19.54 -15.23 -40.62
CA ARG A 39 -20.59 -14.33 -41.13
C ARG A 39 -21.27 -13.61 -39.98
N VAL A 40 -20.84 -12.39 -39.72
CA VAL A 40 -21.34 -11.54 -38.61
C VAL A 40 -22.74 -11.01 -38.92
N GLU A 41 -23.65 -11.07 -37.93
CA GLU A 41 -25.00 -10.52 -38.05
C GLU A 41 -25.06 -9.06 -37.60
N SER A 42 -24.49 -8.77 -36.43
CA SER A 42 -24.37 -7.39 -35.95
C SER A 42 -23.10 -7.18 -35.16
N PHE A 43 -22.64 -5.94 -35.20
CA PHE A 43 -21.44 -5.48 -34.54
C PHE A 43 -21.74 -4.15 -33.87
N SER A 44 -21.52 -4.07 -32.56
CA SER A 44 -21.73 -2.85 -31.78
C SER A 44 -20.45 -2.48 -31.03
N ILE A 45 -20.01 -1.23 -31.23
CA ILE A 45 -18.93 -0.59 -30.46
C ILE A 45 -19.58 0.44 -29.54
N ALA A 46 -19.41 0.29 -28.23
CA ALA A 46 -19.73 1.34 -27.29
C ALA A 46 -18.57 2.34 -27.17
N PRO A 47 -18.84 3.66 -27.08
CA PRO A 47 -17.81 4.64 -26.77
C PRO A 47 -17.23 4.38 -25.37
N PHE A 48 -15.90 4.51 -25.24
CA PHE A 48 -15.17 4.33 -23.99
C PHE A 48 -14.77 5.70 -23.42
N PRO A 49 -15.64 6.41 -22.66
CA PRO A 49 -15.26 7.68 -22.05
C PRO A 49 -14.13 7.48 -21.04
N VAL A 50 -12.95 8.03 -21.36
CA VAL A 50 -11.77 7.99 -20.49
C VAL A 50 -11.95 8.98 -19.35
N ARG A 51 -12.05 8.55 -18.10
CA ARG A 51 -12.04 9.40 -16.89
C ARG A 51 -10.62 9.63 -16.40
N GLY A 52 -10.27 10.88 -16.11
CA GLY A 52 -8.91 11.28 -15.72
C GLY A 52 -8.84 11.64 -14.24
N GLY A 53 -8.42 10.71 -13.39
CA GLY A 53 -8.16 10.96 -11.97
C GLY A 53 -6.78 11.58 -11.74
N ARG A 54 -6.71 12.60 -10.88
CA ARG A 54 -5.48 13.25 -10.42
C ARG A 54 -5.43 13.22 -8.89
N ARG A 55 -4.24 13.01 -8.33
CA ARG A 55 -3.99 13.13 -6.89
C ARG A 55 -2.49 13.21 -6.59
N TRP A 56 -2.17 13.49 -5.34
CA TRP A 56 -0.82 13.54 -4.80
C TRP A 56 -0.60 12.44 -3.78
N TYR A 57 0.57 11.83 -3.85
CA TYR A 57 1.11 10.89 -2.87
C TYR A 57 2.30 11.56 -2.21
N THR A 58 2.27 11.69 -0.91
CA THR A 58 3.36 12.26 -0.13
C THR A 58 3.75 11.29 0.96
N PHE A 59 5.03 11.04 1.15
CA PHE A 59 5.49 10.36 2.35
C PHE A 59 6.77 10.97 2.87
N GLY A 60 6.98 10.85 4.18
CA GLY A 60 8.21 11.22 4.86
C GLY A 60 8.59 10.17 5.88
N TYR A 61 9.87 10.02 6.17
CA TYR A 61 10.35 9.17 7.24
C TYR A 61 11.52 9.81 7.99
N ALA A 62 11.62 9.44 9.26
CA ALA A 62 12.76 9.68 10.11
C ALA A 62 13.10 8.37 10.84
N GLN A 63 14.39 8.07 10.94
CA GLN A 63 14.91 6.89 11.63
C GLN A 63 16.16 7.27 12.40
N ASP A 64 16.30 6.72 13.61
CA ASP A 64 17.49 6.82 14.44
C ASP A 64 17.99 5.42 14.82
N ASP A 65 19.26 5.18 14.52
CA ASP A 65 20.01 4.03 14.98
C ASP A 65 20.90 4.47 16.16
N VAL A 66 20.44 4.24 17.39
CA VAL A 66 21.14 4.66 18.60
C VAL A 66 21.85 3.50 19.31
N LYS A 67 23.14 3.65 19.56
CA LYS A 67 23.90 2.78 20.47
C LYS A 67 23.66 3.20 21.92
N TRP A 68 22.60 2.67 22.53
CA TRP A 68 22.24 2.94 23.92
C TRP A 68 23.29 2.43 24.90
N ARG A 69 23.89 1.27 24.61
CA ARG A 69 25.07 0.72 25.30
C ARG A 69 26.04 0.17 24.25
N PRO A 70 27.32 -0.07 24.58
CA PRO A 70 28.28 -0.69 23.64
C PRO A 70 27.77 -2.02 23.06
N ASN A 71 26.92 -2.71 23.81
CA ASN A 71 26.31 -3.98 23.46
C ASN A 71 24.80 -3.91 23.19
N LEU A 72 24.18 -2.71 23.15
CA LEU A 72 22.75 -2.52 22.89
C LEU A 72 22.54 -1.40 21.88
N THR A 73 22.01 -1.76 20.72
CA THR A 73 21.56 -0.83 19.68
C THR A 73 20.05 -0.85 19.62
N VAL A 74 19.43 0.32 19.55
CA VAL A 74 17.98 0.49 19.36
C VAL A 74 17.78 1.21 18.04
N ASN A 75 16.86 0.70 17.21
CA ASN A 75 16.40 1.33 15.99
C ASN A 75 15.01 1.91 16.25
N LEU A 76 14.87 3.21 16.07
CA LEU A 76 13.58 3.91 16.15
C LEU A 76 13.27 4.49 14.77
N GLY A 77 12.04 4.34 14.31
CA GLY A 77 11.61 4.85 13.02
C GLY A 77 10.17 5.30 13.03
N LEU A 78 9.90 6.37 12.31
CA LEU A 78 8.55 6.82 12.03
C LEU A 78 8.45 7.17 10.57
N ARG A 79 7.40 6.67 9.92
CA ARG A 79 7.04 7.05 8.57
C ARG A 79 5.62 7.59 8.56
N TYR A 80 5.42 8.69 7.85
CA TYR A 80 4.12 9.29 7.61
C TYR A 80 3.79 9.22 6.13
N GLU A 81 2.57 8.82 5.82
CA GLU A 81 2.07 8.76 4.45
C GLU A 81 0.80 9.59 4.31
N TYR A 82 0.67 10.34 3.24
CA TYR A 82 -0.51 11.12 2.94
C TYR A 82 -0.90 10.94 1.48
N TYR A 83 -2.18 10.67 1.29
CA TYR A 83 -2.76 10.38 0.01
C TYR A 83 -3.92 11.33 -0.22
N SER A 84 -3.75 12.27 -1.15
CA SER A 84 -4.78 13.27 -1.40
C SER A 84 -6.04 12.64 -2.00
N VAL A 85 -7.16 13.33 -1.85
CA VAL A 85 -8.41 12.98 -2.52
C VAL A 85 -8.20 13.05 -4.03
N VAL A 86 -8.81 12.11 -4.77
CA VAL A 86 -8.82 12.14 -6.24
C VAL A 86 -9.68 13.29 -6.73
N ASN A 87 -9.27 13.96 -7.79
CA ASN A 87 -10.13 14.88 -8.56
C ASN A 87 -10.15 14.48 -10.04
N GLU A 88 -11.30 14.69 -10.71
CA GLU A 88 -11.44 14.39 -12.14
C GLU A 88 -11.13 15.64 -12.98
N VAL A 89 -10.34 15.49 -14.04
CA VAL A 89 -9.82 16.64 -14.82
C VAL A 89 -10.91 17.39 -15.58
N LYS A 90 -11.96 16.71 -16.04
CA LYS A 90 -13.01 17.27 -16.89
C LYS A 90 -14.34 17.39 -16.15
N ASP A 91 -14.34 17.29 -14.82
CA ASP A 91 -15.53 17.37 -14.00
C ASP A 91 -16.67 16.42 -14.45
N ARG A 92 -16.34 15.24 -14.97
CA ARG A 92 -17.34 14.24 -15.39
C ARG A 92 -17.76 13.30 -14.29
N ALA A 93 -17.01 13.27 -13.19
CA ALA A 93 -17.39 12.55 -11.98
C ALA A 93 -18.02 13.53 -10.99
N ARG A 94 -19.17 13.15 -10.44
CA ARG A 94 -19.92 13.90 -9.43
C ARG A 94 -20.17 13.02 -8.23
N VAL A 95 -20.12 13.63 -7.05
CA VAL A 95 -20.54 12.98 -5.83
C VAL A 95 -22.06 13.00 -5.78
N PHE A 96 -22.67 11.87 -5.47
CA PHE A 96 -24.08 11.80 -5.14
C PHE A 96 -24.20 11.67 -3.63
N ALA A 97 -24.91 12.60 -2.99
CA ALA A 97 -25.18 12.58 -1.56
C ALA A 97 -26.58 13.14 -1.28
N LEU A 98 -27.27 12.54 -0.32
CA LEU A 98 -28.59 13.03 0.12
C LEU A 98 -28.51 14.45 0.67
N GLU A 99 -27.39 14.82 1.30
CA GLU A 99 -27.12 16.16 1.83
C GLU A 99 -27.14 17.25 0.73
N CYS A 100 -26.77 16.88 -0.49
CA CYS A 100 -26.79 17.77 -1.66
C CYS A 100 -28.14 17.77 -2.40
N GLY A 101 -29.13 17.01 -1.93
CA GLY A 101 -30.39 16.79 -2.67
C GLY A 101 -30.19 16.01 -3.98
N GLY A 102 -29.09 15.27 -4.12
CA GLY A 102 -28.74 14.54 -5.34
C GLY A 102 -27.26 14.67 -5.69
N PHE A 103 -26.97 15.18 -6.90
CA PHE A 103 -25.59 15.42 -7.33
C PHE A 103 -25.03 16.70 -6.72
N CYS A 104 -23.92 16.57 -5.99
CA CYS A 104 -23.20 17.70 -5.45
C CYS A 104 -22.51 18.53 -6.56
N PRO A 105 -22.19 19.82 -6.31
CA PRO A 105 -21.49 20.67 -7.25
C PRO A 105 -20.16 20.09 -7.75
N ALA A 106 -19.71 20.54 -8.92
CA ALA A 106 -18.39 20.20 -9.44
C ALA A 106 -17.28 20.53 -8.43
N GLY A 107 -16.29 19.67 -8.30
CA GLY A 107 -15.17 19.87 -7.38
C GLY A 107 -15.41 19.43 -5.93
N THR A 108 -16.62 18.99 -5.52
CA THR A 108 -16.78 18.36 -4.20
C THR A 108 -15.85 17.15 -4.05
N PRO A 109 -15.07 17.05 -2.94
CA PRO A 109 -14.19 15.91 -2.70
C PRO A 109 -14.97 14.59 -2.69
N PHE A 110 -14.47 13.56 -3.38
CA PHE A 110 -15.15 12.25 -3.45
C PHE A 110 -15.22 11.50 -2.11
N TYR A 111 -14.31 11.83 -1.20
CA TYR A 111 -14.19 11.25 0.13
C TYR A 111 -13.36 12.18 1.01
N GLU A 112 -13.45 12.00 2.32
CA GLU A 112 -12.65 12.76 3.29
C GLU A 112 -11.18 12.33 3.24
N PRO A 113 -10.22 13.28 3.28
CA PRO A 113 -8.81 12.94 3.25
C PRO A 113 -8.37 12.24 4.55
N ASP A 114 -7.86 11.02 4.42
CA ASP A 114 -7.26 10.28 5.53
C ASP A 114 -5.85 10.81 5.83
N ARG A 115 -5.69 11.38 7.03
CA ARG A 115 -4.44 11.98 7.51
C ARG A 115 -3.74 11.16 8.59
N ASN A 116 -4.25 9.98 8.94
CA ASN A 116 -3.81 9.25 10.14
C ASN A 116 -2.84 8.10 9.83
N ASN A 117 -2.14 8.15 8.69
CA ASN A 117 -1.28 7.05 8.25
C ASN A 117 0.13 7.15 8.81
N PHE A 118 0.23 6.93 10.12
CA PHE A 118 1.50 6.79 10.82
C PHE A 118 1.94 5.32 10.84
N ALA A 119 3.19 5.10 10.43
CA ALA A 119 3.84 3.80 10.34
C ALA A 119 5.07 3.79 11.27
N PRO A 120 4.87 3.63 12.60
CA PRO A 120 5.96 3.56 13.57
C PRO A 120 6.72 2.23 13.44
N ARG A 121 8.02 2.27 13.73
CA ARG A 121 8.94 1.13 13.69
C ARG A 121 9.87 1.22 14.89
N VAL A 122 10.03 0.10 15.58
CA VAL A 122 10.96 -0.04 16.70
C VAL A 122 11.68 -1.37 16.56
N GLY A 123 12.98 -1.36 16.81
CA GLY A 123 13.82 -2.55 16.79
C GLY A 123 14.93 -2.45 17.82
N PHE A 124 15.50 -3.58 18.18
CA PHE A 124 16.68 -3.63 19.04
C PHE A 124 17.60 -4.77 18.62
N ALA A 125 18.88 -4.58 18.91
CA ALA A 125 19.92 -5.60 18.81
C ALA A 125 20.77 -5.54 20.08
N TRP A 126 20.82 -6.62 20.83
CA TRP A 126 21.47 -6.71 22.12
C TRP A 126 22.42 -7.90 22.19
N SER A 127 23.66 -7.66 22.61
CA SER A 127 24.64 -8.69 22.91
C SER A 127 24.82 -8.81 24.42
N PRO A 128 24.37 -9.89 25.08
CA PRO A 128 24.53 -10.03 26.53
C PRO A 128 25.99 -10.35 26.90
N LYS A 129 26.55 -9.61 27.85
CA LYS A 129 27.90 -9.86 28.37
C LYS A 129 28.08 -11.25 29.00
N ARG A 130 27.01 -11.88 29.49
CA ARG A 130 27.00 -13.26 30.01
C ARG A 130 27.51 -14.28 28.99
N PHE A 131 27.41 -13.96 27.69
CA PHE A 131 27.92 -14.79 26.60
C PHE A 131 29.14 -14.16 25.91
N ASN A 132 29.94 -13.37 26.64
CA ASN A 132 31.11 -12.66 26.11
C ASN A 132 30.81 -11.82 24.86
N ASP A 133 29.60 -11.26 24.78
CA ASP A 133 29.08 -10.52 23.62
C ASP A 133 29.07 -11.31 22.29
N GLN A 134 29.28 -12.63 22.32
CA GLN A 134 29.31 -13.52 21.15
C GLN A 134 27.92 -13.90 20.62
N THR A 135 26.87 -13.68 21.43
CA THR A 135 25.48 -13.94 21.06
C THR A 135 24.75 -12.61 20.87
N VAL A 136 24.04 -12.45 19.74
CA VAL A 136 23.22 -11.26 19.46
C VAL A 136 21.74 -11.64 19.44
N ILE A 137 20.95 -11.01 20.30
CA ILE A 137 19.49 -11.12 20.33
C ILE A 137 18.92 -9.92 19.58
N ARG A 138 17.98 -10.17 18.65
CA ARG A 138 17.34 -9.11 17.86
C ARG A 138 15.83 -9.27 17.92
N GLY A 139 15.15 -8.14 17.98
CA GLY A 139 13.68 -8.08 17.92
C GLY A 139 13.23 -6.76 17.32
N GLY A 140 12.00 -6.72 16.83
CA GLY A 140 11.43 -5.49 16.30
C GLY A 140 9.97 -5.62 15.90
N TYR A 141 9.33 -4.47 15.76
CA TYR A 141 7.94 -4.31 15.43
C TYR A 141 7.75 -3.09 14.52
N GLY A 142 6.82 -3.17 13.58
CA GLY A 142 6.53 -2.05 12.69
C GLY A 142 5.11 -2.09 12.13
N GLY A 143 4.51 -0.90 12.08
CA GLY A 143 3.28 -0.64 11.33
C GLY A 143 3.60 -0.22 9.89
N TYR A 144 2.73 -0.59 8.96
CA TYR A 144 2.81 -0.23 7.55
C TYR A 144 1.42 0.15 7.06
N CYS A 145 1.32 1.29 6.39
CA CYS A 145 0.09 1.75 5.78
C CYS A 145 0.16 1.50 4.28
N GLN A 146 -0.96 1.04 3.71
CA GLN A 146 -1.08 0.90 2.26
C GLN A 146 -2.45 1.43 1.82
N LEU A 147 -2.45 2.16 0.71
CA LEU A 147 -3.67 2.46 0.00
C LEU A 147 -4.24 1.21 -0.68
N ASN A 148 -5.53 0.98 -0.50
CA ASN A 148 -6.26 -0.02 -1.27
C ASN A 148 -6.20 0.31 -2.77
N GLN A 149 -5.53 -0.53 -3.58
CA GLN A 149 -5.44 -0.34 -5.03
C GLN A 149 -6.81 -0.38 -5.71
N PHE A 150 -7.73 -1.20 -5.19
CA PHE A 150 -9.13 -1.25 -5.60
C PHE A 150 -9.85 0.10 -5.40
N SER A 151 -9.47 0.89 -4.39
CA SER A 151 -10.08 2.21 -4.12
C SER A 151 -9.77 3.23 -5.21
N THR A 152 -8.59 3.14 -5.83
CA THR A 152 -8.23 4.07 -6.91
C THR A 152 -9.08 3.83 -8.15
N LYS A 153 -9.23 2.55 -8.53
CA LYS A 153 -10.06 2.15 -9.66
C LYS A 153 -11.55 2.42 -9.37
N LYS A 154 -12.03 2.10 -8.16
CA LYS A 154 -13.41 2.33 -7.74
C LYS A 154 -13.79 3.81 -7.66
N ALA A 155 -12.93 4.69 -7.13
CA ALA A 155 -13.18 6.14 -7.10
C ALA A 155 -13.39 6.72 -8.51
N THR A 156 -12.65 6.22 -9.51
CA THR A 156 -12.87 6.58 -10.92
C THR A 156 -14.03 5.83 -11.58
N ARG A 157 -14.48 4.68 -11.05
CA ARG A 157 -15.44 3.76 -11.69
C ARG A 157 -16.88 3.97 -11.21
N TYR A 158 -17.09 4.08 -9.90
CA TYR A 158 -18.37 4.20 -9.24
C TYR A 158 -18.33 5.41 -8.30
N GLY A 159 -19.10 6.46 -8.57
CA GLY A 159 -19.61 7.29 -7.47
C GLY A 159 -20.80 6.55 -6.81
N PRO A 160 -21.11 6.72 -5.51
CA PRO A 160 -20.53 7.58 -4.48
C PRO A 160 -19.73 6.84 -3.37
N ALA A 161 -19.12 7.65 -2.50
CA ALA A 161 -18.50 7.40 -1.18
C ALA A 161 -18.47 5.96 -0.65
N THR A 162 -17.44 5.20 -1.01
CA THR A 162 -16.89 4.23 -0.05
C THR A 162 -15.78 4.95 0.71
N LEU A 163 -15.75 4.90 2.05
CA LEU A 163 -14.65 5.44 2.85
C LEU A 163 -13.32 4.89 2.31
N ILE A 164 -12.53 5.74 1.63
CA ILE A 164 -11.22 5.38 1.11
C ILE A 164 -10.21 5.70 2.21
N SER A 165 -10.05 4.76 3.13
CA SER A 165 -8.98 4.80 4.13
C SER A 165 -7.77 3.99 3.66
N SER A 166 -6.58 4.41 4.10
CA SER A 166 -5.42 3.52 4.01
C SER A 166 -5.53 2.50 5.13
N ILE A 167 -5.19 1.25 4.85
CA ILE A 167 -5.18 0.24 5.90
C ILE A 167 -3.76 0.20 6.46
N CYS A 168 -3.61 0.64 7.71
CA CYS A 168 -2.39 0.44 8.48
C CYS A 168 -2.44 -0.95 9.13
N ARG A 169 -1.63 -1.88 8.62
CA ARG A 169 -1.46 -3.22 9.18
C ARG A 169 -0.10 -3.37 9.83
N THR A 170 -0.06 -4.23 10.82
CA THR A 170 1.19 -4.71 11.41
C THR A 170 1.65 -5.89 10.59
N GLN A 171 2.85 -5.80 10.02
CA GLN A 171 3.37 -6.89 9.19
C GLN A 171 3.87 -8.00 10.13
N LYS A 172 2.99 -8.96 10.47
CA LYS A 172 3.46 -10.29 10.87
C LYS A 172 4.24 -10.84 9.67
N ARG A 173 5.50 -11.23 9.86
CA ARG A 173 6.24 -11.98 8.84
C ARG A 173 5.32 -13.08 8.31
N GLN A 174 5.01 -13.04 7.01
CA GLN A 174 4.42 -14.17 6.30
C GLN A 174 5.51 -15.25 6.25
N ASN A 175 5.67 -16.00 7.34
CA ASN A 175 6.32 -17.29 7.25
C ASN A 175 5.31 -18.18 6.51
N LEU A 176 5.63 -18.54 5.27
CA LEU A 176 4.97 -19.63 4.55
C LEU A 176 5.23 -20.94 5.29
N PHE A 177 4.56 -21.18 6.41
CA PHE A 177 4.32 -22.48 7.01
C PHE A 177 3.24 -22.30 8.08
N ASN A 178 2.05 -22.82 7.80
CA ASN A 178 0.99 -22.95 8.78
C ASN A 178 1.47 -23.83 9.93
N LEU A 179 1.64 -23.25 11.12
CA LEU A 179 1.26 -23.92 12.36
C LEU A 179 1.09 -22.87 13.48
N THR A 180 -0.10 -22.85 14.07
CA THR A 180 -0.46 -22.02 15.21
C THR A 180 0.24 -22.52 16.47
N VAL A 181 1.29 -21.83 16.92
CA VAL A 181 1.76 -21.86 18.32
C VAL A 181 2.36 -20.49 18.63
N PRO A 182 2.07 -19.84 19.78
CA PRO A 182 2.72 -18.58 20.14
C PRO A 182 4.14 -18.90 20.61
N LEU A 183 5.09 -19.03 19.68
CA LEU A 183 6.51 -19.08 20.03
C LEU A 183 7.18 -17.74 19.73
N PHE A 184 7.68 -17.12 20.80
CA PHE A 184 8.73 -16.12 20.74
C PHE A 184 9.89 -16.66 19.90
N ILE A 185 10.10 -16.09 18.71
CA ILE A 185 11.29 -16.42 17.91
C ILE A 185 12.45 -15.57 18.42
N ALA A 186 13.19 -16.10 19.37
CA ALA A 186 14.56 -15.67 19.65
C ALA A 186 15.48 -16.40 18.65
N THR A 187 15.91 -15.72 17.58
CA THR A 187 16.95 -16.29 16.71
C THR A 187 18.30 -16.17 17.42
N ILE A 188 18.73 -17.24 18.08
CA ILE A 188 20.09 -17.41 18.59
C ILE A 188 20.95 -17.90 17.40
N LYS A 189 21.77 -17.02 16.82
CA LYS A 189 22.88 -17.47 15.96
C LYS A 189 24.08 -17.76 16.85
N THR A 190 24.36 -19.03 17.09
CA THR A 190 25.70 -19.47 17.52
C THR A 190 26.55 -19.66 16.28
N ASN A 191 27.70 -18.98 16.21
CA ASN A 191 28.73 -19.25 15.20
C ASN A 191 29.43 -20.55 15.60
N LEU A 192 29.00 -21.68 15.05
CA LEU A 192 29.86 -22.86 14.88
C LEU A 192 29.98 -23.14 13.39
N SER A 193 31.07 -22.67 12.79
CA SER A 193 31.50 -23.06 11.45
C SER A 193 32.23 -24.38 11.53
N LEU A 194 31.57 -25.48 11.18
CA LEU A 194 32.21 -26.75 10.88
C LEU A 194 32.43 -26.81 9.37
N TRP A 195 33.69 -26.70 8.94
CA TRP A 195 34.09 -27.04 7.58
C TRP A 195 34.28 -28.56 7.52
N LEU A 196 33.45 -29.27 6.75
CA LEU A 196 33.73 -30.65 6.37
C LEU A 196 34.26 -30.63 4.93
N MET A 197 35.53 -30.99 4.79
CA MET A 197 36.20 -31.24 3.52
C MET A 197 36.19 -32.76 3.34
N ILE A 198 35.44 -33.25 2.35
CA ILE A 198 35.72 -34.49 1.62
C ILE A 198 35.47 -34.17 0.16
#